data_AF-A0A3M8B7X8-F1
#
_entry.id   AF-A0A3M8B7X8-F1
#
_cell.length_a   1.000
_cell.length_b   1.000
_cell.length_c   1.000
_cell.angle_alpha   90.00
_cell.angle_beta   90.00
_cell.angle_gamma   90.00
#
_symmetry.space_group_name_H-M   'P 1'
#
loop_
_entity.id
_entity.type
_entity.pdbx_description
1 polymer ?
#
loop_
_entity_poly.entity_id
_entity_poly.type
_entity_poly.pdbx_seq_one_letter_code
_entity_poly.pdbx_strand_id
1 'polypeptide(L)'
;MELGNMIFGNSRGEHPVDRAWQDDFCQFLYDCGLDGRGYYDKEDQYQTSRGGFENDVFLVNPYDWDADCTCGFDDMNYEWWEENQHTDGCFSNRIKKYENELKQKGIEWLSKKYITLVDNWAKVNGWEHGWNGCAFHCDCGVHKRYDEWAKNKGHKDNCRLIQPNFWYKPTGFRLNFYKYPLRDAYMNQNITFEELKKIIEHCKESILGNKTL
;
A
#
# COMPACT_ATOMS: atom_id res chain seq x y z
N MET A 1 1.67 12.78 6.38
CA MET A 1 0.78 11.66 6.13
C MET A 1 -0.66 12.06 6.43
N GLU A 2 -1.50 12.12 5.40
CA GLU A 2 -2.93 12.38 5.54
C GLU A 2 -3.65 11.12 6.07
N LEU A 3 -4.71 11.30 6.88
CA LEU A 3 -5.47 10.18 7.45
C LEU A 3 -6.01 9.23 6.37
N GLY A 4 -6.47 9.77 5.24
CA GLY A 4 -6.93 8.96 4.11
C GLY A 4 -5.81 8.09 3.51
N ASN A 5 -4.61 8.63 3.39
CA ASN A 5 -3.45 7.87 2.89
C ASN A 5 -2.91 6.87 3.95
N MET A 6 -3.10 7.16 5.23
CA MET A 6 -2.77 6.26 6.32
C MET A 6 -3.66 5.00 6.28
N ILE A 7 -4.95 5.16 5.96
CA ILE A 7 -5.93 4.07 5.99
C ILE A 7 -6.04 3.35 4.62
N PHE A 8 -6.03 4.09 3.51
CA PHE A 8 -6.37 3.56 2.17
C PHE A 8 -5.30 3.83 1.11
N GLY A 9 -4.19 4.43 1.51
CA GLY A 9 -3.25 5.01 0.57
C GLY A 9 -2.11 4.09 0.17
N ASN A 10 -1.81 4.09 -1.13
CA ASN A 10 -0.67 3.40 -1.70
C ASN A 10 0.61 4.24 -1.72
N SER A 11 0.58 5.51 -1.31
CA SER A 11 1.82 6.29 -1.25
C SER A 11 2.65 5.84 -0.06
N ARG A 12 3.71 5.12 -0.40
CA ARG A 12 4.72 4.59 0.51
C ARG A 12 6.08 4.80 -0.15
N GLY A 13 7.08 5.08 0.66
CA GLY A 13 8.46 5.27 0.26
C GLY A 13 9.31 5.77 1.41
N GLU A 14 10.60 5.93 1.17
CA GLU A 14 11.58 6.23 2.21
C GLU A 14 11.66 7.73 2.51
N HIS A 15 11.42 8.57 1.49
CA HIS A 15 11.59 10.01 1.61
C HIS A 15 10.31 10.74 1.19
N PRO A 16 9.77 11.64 2.03
CA PRO A 16 8.64 12.46 1.66
C PRO A 16 9.05 13.47 0.58
N VAL A 17 8.14 13.75 -0.35
CA VAL A 17 8.34 14.71 -1.44
C VAL A 17 7.76 16.07 -1.05
N ASP A 18 8.50 17.14 -1.33
CA ASP A 18 8.00 18.49 -1.09
C ASP A 18 6.82 18.80 -2.02
N ARG A 19 5.71 19.22 -1.42
CA ARG A 19 4.48 19.59 -2.13
C ARG A 19 4.68 20.77 -3.09
N ALA A 20 5.69 21.61 -2.85
CA ALA A 20 6.01 22.74 -3.71
C ALA A 20 6.36 22.35 -5.15
N TRP A 21 6.77 21.09 -5.40
CA TRP A 21 7.14 20.62 -6.74
C TRP A 21 5.94 20.24 -7.62
N GLN A 22 4.72 20.28 -7.06
CA GLN A 22 3.53 19.76 -7.73
C GLN A 22 3.29 20.45 -9.06
N ASP A 23 3.35 21.78 -9.11
CA ASP A 23 2.91 22.52 -10.28
C ASP A 23 3.85 22.27 -11.47
N ASP A 24 5.16 22.21 -11.24
CA ASP A 24 6.15 21.81 -12.24
C ASP A 24 5.98 20.37 -12.69
N PHE A 25 5.67 19.45 -11.76
CA PHE A 25 5.43 18.05 -12.09
C PHE A 25 4.15 17.88 -12.92
N CYS A 26 3.07 18.59 -12.58
CA CYS A 26 1.84 18.62 -13.36
C CYS A 26 2.07 19.23 -14.74
N GLN A 27 2.86 20.30 -14.85
CA GLN A 27 3.22 20.87 -16.15
C GLN A 27 3.98 19.86 -17.01
N PHE A 28 4.90 19.09 -16.43
CA PHE A 28 5.55 17.96 -17.11
C PHE A 28 4.55 16.93 -17.65
N LEU A 29 3.53 16.54 -16.86
CA LEU A 29 2.50 15.61 -17.33
C LEU A 29 1.79 16.16 -18.56
N TYR A 30 1.38 17.43 -18.54
CA TYR A 30 0.74 18.08 -19.69
C TYR A 30 1.66 18.16 -20.90
N ASP A 31 2.94 18.50 -20.72
CA ASP A 31 3.93 18.54 -21.80
C ASP A 31 4.11 17.17 -22.47
N CYS A 32 3.91 16.09 -21.71
CA CYS A 32 3.96 14.72 -22.20
C CYS A 32 2.65 14.23 -22.84
N GLY A 33 1.60 15.07 -22.84
CA GLY A 33 0.28 14.73 -23.35
C GLY A 33 -0.57 13.92 -22.38
N LEU A 34 -0.29 13.99 -21.09
CA LEU A 34 -1.13 13.45 -20.03
C LEU A 34 -1.97 14.56 -19.37
N ASP A 35 -3.04 14.18 -18.68
CA ASP A 35 -3.79 15.10 -17.82
C ASP A 35 -3.07 15.36 -16.48
N GLY A 36 -3.58 16.29 -15.68
CA GLY A 36 -3.06 16.60 -14.34
C GLY A 36 -3.25 15.49 -13.30
N ARG A 37 -3.68 14.30 -13.70
CA ARG A 37 -3.78 13.08 -12.87
C ARG A 37 -2.89 11.96 -13.39
N GLY A 38 -2.26 12.12 -14.56
CA GLY A 38 -1.42 11.13 -15.21
C GLY A 38 -2.18 10.18 -16.13
N TYR A 39 -3.38 10.54 -16.60
CA TYR A 39 -4.07 9.80 -17.66
C TYR A 39 -3.54 10.21 -19.04
N TYR A 40 -3.32 9.22 -19.91
CA TYR A 40 -2.87 9.38 -21.28
C TYR A 40 -4.04 9.16 -22.24
N ASP A 41 -4.45 10.23 -22.91
CA ASP A 41 -5.67 10.27 -23.74
C ASP A 41 -5.51 9.65 -25.13
N LYS A 42 -4.34 9.08 -25.45
CA LYS A 42 -4.10 8.42 -26.73
C LYS A 42 -4.17 6.91 -26.56
N GLU A 43 -4.92 6.28 -27.46
CA GLU A 43 -4.98 4.83 -27.60
C GLU A 43 -3.88 4.37 -28.56
N ASP A 44 -2.66 4.26 -28.06
CA ASP A 44 -1.52 3.75 -28.81
C ASP A 44 -0.69 2.75 -27.98
N GLN A 45 0.40 2.24 -28.56
CA GLN A 45 1.25 1.23 -27.95
C GLN A 45 1.94 1.69 -26.64
N TYR A 46 1.92 2.98 -26.32
CA TYR A 46 2.51 3.53 -25.10
C TYR A 46 1.49 3.64 -23.96
N GLN A 47 0.21 3.38 -24.20
CA GLN A 47 -0.79 3.43 -23.15
C GLN A 47 -0.65 2.23 -22.21
N THR A 48 -0.56 2.49 -20.90
CA THR A 48 -0.53 1.42 -19.89
C THR A 48 -1.92 0.84 -19.67
N SER A 49 -2.01 -0.35 -19.06
CA SER A 49 -3.28 -0.93 -18.65
C SER A 49 -4.04 -0.11 -17.58
N ARG A 50 -3.41 0.92 -17.01
CA ARG A 50 -4.00 1.85 -16.05
C ARG A 50 -4.40 3.18 -16.70
N GLY A 51 -4.35 3.27 -18.02
CA GLY A 51 -4.60 4.50 -18.78
C GLY A 51 -3.49 5.53 -18.62
N GLY A 52 -2.29 5.12 -18.19
CA GLY A 52 -1.10 5.96 -18.12
C GLY A 52 -0.25 5.88 -19.38
N PHE A 53 1.02 6.27 -19.28
CA PHE A 53 1.99 6.25 -20.37
C PHE A 53 3.23 5.43 -19.98
N GLU A 54 3.77 4.64 -20.89
CA GLU A 54 5.04 3.94 -20.72
C GLU A 54 5.83 3.87 -22.03
N ASN A 55 7.12 4.20 -21.96
CA ASN A 55 8.10 3.95 -23.02
C ASN A 55 9.39 3.36 -22.42
N ASP A 56 10.47 3.26 -23.19
CA ASP A 56 11.74 2.69 -22.71
C ASP A 56 12.43 3.51 -21.60
N VAL A 57 12.07 4.79 -21.45
CA VAL A 57 12.71 5.71 -20.49
C VAL A 57 11.92 5.83 -19.19
N PHE A 58 10.59 5.90 -19.27
CA PHE A 58 9.78 6.11 -18.07
C PHE A 58 8.37 5.53 -18.17
N LEU A 59 7.74 5.45 -17.01
CA LEU A 59 6.34 5.12 -16.83
C LEU A 59 5.67 6.21 -16.00
N VAL A 60 4.44 6.56 -16.36
CA VAL A 60 3.48 7.33 -15.55
C VAL A 60 2.20 6.52 -15.44
N ASN A 61 1.69 6.34 -14.23
CA ASN A 61 0.36 5.77 -13.99
C ASN A 61 -0.48 6.72 -13.12
N PRO A 62 -1.77 6.90 -13.45
CA PRO A 62 -2.69 7.59 -12.57
C PRO A 62 -2.89 6.81 -11.27
N TYR A 63 -3.35 7.48 -10.23
CA TYR A 63 -3.75 6.79 -9.00
C TYR A 63 -4.95 5.87 -9.29
N ASP A 64 -4.84 4.63 -8.84
CA ASP A 64 -5.79 3.57 -9.15
C ASP A 64 -6.47 3.11 -7.86
N TRP A 65 -7.72 3.50 -7.68
CA TRP A 65 -8.53 3.15 -6.51
C TRP A 65 -8.97 1.70 -6.50
N ASP A 66 -9.08 1.11 -7.69
CA ASP A 66 -9.62 -0.23 -7.93
C ASP A 66 -8.49 -1.16 -8.40
N ALA A 67 -7.25 -0.87 -7.98
CA ALA A 67 -6.12 -1.73 -8.29
C ALA A 67 -6.27 -3.04 -7.52
N ASP A 68 -6.43 -4.14 -8.25
CA ASP A 68 -6.39 -5.48 -7.70
C ASP A 68 -5.01 -6.14 -7.90
N CYS A 69 -4.73 -7.13 -7.08
CA CYS A 69 -3.53 -7.95 -7.22
C CYS A 69 -3.57 -8.70 -8.55
N THR A 70 -2.54 -8.51 -9.35
CA THR A 70 -2.41 -9.14 -10.67
C THR A 70 -1.24 -10.12 -10.73
N CYS A 71 -0.51 -10.28 -9.63
CA CYS A 71 0.67 -11.13 -9.57
C CYS A 71 0.47 -12.46 -8.82
N GLY A 72 -0.75 -12.72 -8.33
CA GLY A 72 -1.11 -13.91 -7.55
C GLY A 72 -0.66 -13.90 -6.09
N PHE A 73 -0.12 -12.77 -5.59
CA PHE A 73 0.31 -12.69 -4.19
C PHE A 73 -0.87 -12.76 -3.22
N ASP A 74 -2.02 -12.19 -3.57
CA ASP A 74 -3.20 -12.19 -2.69
C ASP A 74 -3.74 -13.61 -2.50
N ASP A 75 -3.77 -14.40 -3.56
CA ASP A 75 -4.14 -15.82 -3.50
C ASP A 75 -3.17 -16.59 -2.60
N MET A 76 -1.86 -16.42 -2.80
CA MET A 76 -0.84 -17.06 -1.96
C MET A 76 -0.93 -16.64 -0.50
N ASN A 77 -1.22 -15.36 -0.24
CA ASN A 77 -1.41 -14.82 1.10
C ASN A 77 -2.66 -15.43 1.75
N TYR A 78 -3.76 -15.51 1.00
CA TYR A 78 -5.00 -16.14 1.45
C TYR A 78 -4.79 -17.61 1.81
N GLU A 79 -4.20 -18.40 0.90
CA GLU A 79 -3.85 -19.81 1.10
C GLU A 79 -2.97 -20.00 2.34
N TRP A 80 -1.98 -19.13 2.55
CA TRP A 80 -1.12 -19.21 3.74
C TRP A 80 -1.94 -19.09 5.03
N TRP A 81 -2.87 -18.14 5.12
CA TRP A 81 -3.71 -17.95 6.31
C TRP A 81 -4.71 -19.09 6.53
N GLU A 82 -5.19 -19.74 5.46
CA GLU A 82 -6.01 -20.95 5.55
C GLU A 82 -5.22 -22.13 6.15
N GLU A 83 -3.96 -22.30 5.73
CA GLU A 83 -3.11 -23.40 6.18
C GLU A 83 -2.44 -23.16 7.55
N ASN A 84 -2.26 -21.89 7.94
CA ASN A 84 -1.47 -21.51 9.10
C ASN A 84 -2.31 -20.79 10.15
N GLN A 85 -3.45 -21.38 10.54
CA GLN A 85 -4.33 -20.78 11.54
C GLN A 85 -3.70 -20.71 12.93
N HIS A 86 -4.29 -19.88 13.80
CA HIS A 86 -3.97 -19.89 15.22
C HIS A 86 -4.24 -21.28 15.81
N THR A 87 -3.34 -21.76 16.68
CA THR A 87 -3.56 -23.01 17.41
C THR A 87 -4.73 -22.89 18.40
N ASP A 88 -5.34 -24.01 18.80
CA ASP A 88 -6.44 -23.99 19.79
C ASP A 88 -6.03 -23.35 21.12
N GLY A 89 -4.76 -23.50 21.50
CA GLY A 89 -4.18 -22.89 22.70
C GLY A 89 -3.86 -21.39 22.57
N CYS A 90 -3.93 -20.82 21.36
CA CYS A 90 -3.62 -19.42 21.13
C CYS A 90 -4.59 -18.50 21.89
N PHE A 91 -4.08 -17.41 22.47
CA PHE A 91 -4.86 -16.36 23.11
C PHE A 91 -6.07 -15.93 22.28
N SER A 92 -5.88 -15.59 21.00
CA SER A 92 -6.96 -15.19 20.07
C SER A 92 -8.10 -16.22 19.97
N ASN A 93 -7.79 -17.52 19.97
CA ASN A 93 -8.83 -18.56 19.94
C ASN A 93 -9.46 -18.77 21.33
N ARG A 94 -8.66 -18.72 22.40
CA ARG A 94 -9.14 -18.81 23.78
C ARG A 94 -10.09 -17.67 24.13
N ILE A 95 -9.78 -16.44 23.74
CA ILE A 95 -10.64 -15.27 24.01
C ILE A 95 -11.94 -15.33 23.21
N LYS A 96 -11.90 -15.71 21.93
CA LYS A 96 -13.13 -15.93 21.12
C LYS A 96 -14.05 -16.97 21.76
N LYS A 97 -13.49 -18.05 22.28
CA LYS A 97 -14.25 -19.07 23.02
C LYS A 97 -14.90 -18.47 24.27
N TYR A 98 -14.16 -17.72 25.07
CA TYR A 98 -14.68 -17.05 26.26
C TYR A 98 -15.78 -16.03 25.93
N GLU A 99 -15.61 -15.21 24.89
CA GLU A 99 -16.62 -14.26 24.43
C GLU A 99 -17.92 -14.97 24.00
N ASN A 100 -17.81 -16.11 23.33
CA ASN A 100 -18.96 -16.95 23.00
C ASN A 100 -19.67 -17.50 24.25
N GLU A 101 -18.93 -17.90 25.29
CA GLU A 101 -19.52 -18.31 26.57
C GLU A 101 -20.26 -17.15 27.26
N LEU A 102 -19.70 -15.93 27.20
CA LEU A 102 -20.39 -14.74 27.72
C LEU A 102 -21.69 -14.46 26.96
N LYS A 103 -21.65 -14.58 25.63
CA LYS A 103 -22.84 -14.43 24.76
C LYS A 103 -23.91 -15.47 25.11
N GLN A 104 -23.54 -16.73 25.31
CA GLN A 104 -24.48 -17.79 25.73
C GLN A 104 -25.08 -17.55 27.12
N LYS A 105 -24.35 -16.86 28.00
CA LYS A 105 -24.84 -16.41 29.32
C LYS A 105 -25.70 -15.14 29.26
N GLY A 106 -26.03 -14.64 28.06
CA GLY A 106 -26.83 -13.45 27.86
C GLY A 106 -26.12 -12.16 28.27
N ILE A 107 -24.78 -12.16 28.31
CA ILE A 107 -24.01 -10.94 28.55
C ILE A 107 -23.95 -10.13 27.26
N GLU A 108 -24.50 -8.92 27.30
CA GLU A 108 -24.52 -8.00 26.18
C GLU A 108 -23.11 -7.53 25.82
N TRP A 109 -22.79 -7.60 24.52
CA TRP A 109 -21.51 -7.17 23.96
C TRP A 109 -21.27 -5.68 24.25
N LEU A 110 -20.04 -5.32 24.65
CA LEU A 110 -19.64 -3.97 25.07
C LEU A 110 -20.38 -3.39 26.30
N SER A 111 -21.23 -4.16 26.97
CA SER A 111 -21.75 -3.73 28.28
C SER A 111 -20.59 -3.57 29.29
N LYS A 112 -20.79 -2.73 30.31
CA LYS A 112 -19.80 -2.56 31.40
C LYS A 112 -19.40 -3.91 32.00
N LYS A 113 -20.37 -4.82 32.18
CA LYS A 113 -20.15 -6.17 32.69
C LYS A 113 -19.27 -7.00 31.73
N TYR A 114 -19.53 -6.95 30.42
CA TYR A 114 -18.72 -7.62 29.42
C TYR A 114 -17.27 -7.14 29.44
N ILE A 115 -17.06 -5.82 29.39
CA ILE A 115 -15.72 -5.22 29.37
C ILE A 115 -14.94 -5.63 30.63
N THR A 116 -15.54 -5.56 31.82
CA THR A 116 -14.89 -6.02 33.06
C THR A 116 -14.53 -7.50 33.01
N LEU A 117 -15.41 -8.34 32.48
CA LEU A 117 -15.18 -9.79 32.41
C LEU A 117 -14.08 -10.16 31.43
N VAL A 118 -14.03 -9.51 30.26
CA VAL A 118 -12.97 -9.74 29.26
C VAL A 118 -11.65 -9.14 29.73
N ASP A 119 -11.65 -7.95 30.33
CA ASP A 119 -10.45 -7.31 30.87
C ASP A 119 -9.75 -8.19 31.91
N ASN A 120 -10.50 -8.70 32.88
CA ASN A 120 -9.97 -9.60 33.91
C ASN A 120 -9.49 -10.92 33.30
N TRP A 121 -10.27 -11.50 32.38
CA TRP A 121 -9.88 -12.74 31.73
C TRP A 121 -8.58 -12.59 30.94
N ALA A 122 -8.45 -11.51 30.16
CA ALA A 122 -7.27 -11.23 29.34
C ALA A 122 -6.01 -11.08 30.19
N LYS A 123 -6.08 -10.33 31.30
CA LYS A 123 -4.97 -10.16 32.26
C LYS A 123 -4.49 -11.48 32.85
N VAL A 124 -5.41 -12.36 33.22
CA VAL A 124 -5.09 -13.69 33.77
C VAL A 124 -4.52 -14.64 32.71
N ASN A 125 -4.82 -14.41 31.43
CA ASN A 125 -4.46 -15.32 30.34
C ASN A 125 -3.27 -14.86 29.49
N GLY A 126 -2.48 -13.91 29.98
CA GLY A 126 -1.20 -13.50 29.37
C GLY A 126 -1.22 -12.16 28.65
N TRP A 127 -2.29 -11.36 28.78
CA TRP A 127 -2.39 -10.03 28.19
C TRP A 127 -2.64 -8.95 29.24
N GLU A 128 -1.57 -8.26 29.65
CA GLU A 128 -1.60 -7.30 30.77
C GLU A 128 -2.46 -6.05 30.52
N HIS A 129 -2.66 -5.66 29.25
CA HIS A 129 -3.47 -4.51 28.88
C HIS A 129 -4.98 -4.77 28.95
N GLY A 130 -5.39 -5.99 29.32
CA GLY A 130 -6.78 -6.34 29.57
C GLY A 130 -7.65 -6.21 28.32
N TRP A 131 -8.74 -5.45 28.38
CA TRP A 131 -9.64 -5.30 27.24
C TRP A 131 -8.97 -4.64 26.03
N ASN A 132 -8.00 -3.74 26.26
CA ASN A 132 -7.42 -2.94 25.19
C ASN A 132 -6.47 -3.80 24.34
N GLY A 133 -6.78 -3.94 23.05
CA GLY A 133 -5.93 -4.63 22.08
C GLY A 133 -5.96 -6.17 22.15
N CYS A 134 -6.75 -6.76 23.06
CA CYS A 134 -6.77 -8.22 23.25
C CYS A 134 -7.23 -8.98 22.00
N ALA A 135 -8.07 -8.38 21.14
CA ALA A 135 -8.53 -8.99 19.89
C ALA A 135 -7.38 -9.27 18.90
N PHE A 136 -6.28 -8.52 18.98
CA PHE A 136 -5.10 -8.66 18.13
C PHE A 136 -3.95 -9.38 18.84
N HIS A 137 -4.11 -9.74 20.12
CA HIS A 137 -3.05 -10.42 20.85
C HIS A 137 -2.96 -11.90 20.44
N CYS A 138 -1.73 -12.35 20.20
CA CYS A 138 -1.42 -13.70 19.81
C CYS A 138 -0.12 -14.16 20.49
N ASP A 139 -0.16 -15.35 21.06
CA ASP A 139 0.93 -16.02 21.78
C ASP A 139 1.37 -17.33 21.09
N CYS A 140 0.77 -17.71 19.96
CA CYS A 140 1.08 -18.97 19.24
C CYS A 140 2.16 -18.83 18.15
N GLY A 141 2.72 -17.63 18.00
CA GLY A 141 3.78 -17.33 17.03
C GLY A 141 3.34 -17.32 15.57
N VAL A 142 2.05 -17.37 15.24
CA VAL A 142 1.58 -17.36 13.85
C VAL A 142 2.03 -16.12 13.09
N HIS A 143 1.97 -14.93 13.72
CA HIS A 143 2.44 -13.70 13.08
C HIS A 143 3.94 -13.72 12.79
N LYS A 144 4.75 -14.30 13.69
CA LYS A 144 6.18 -14.47 13.43
C LYS A 144 6.43 -15.39 12.23
N ARG A 145 5.67 -16.49 12.11
CA ARG A 145 5.74 -17.39 10.94
C ARG A 145 5.30 -16.67 9.66
N TYR A 146 4.25 -15.86 9.75
CA TYR A 146 3.78 -15.03 8.64
C TYR A 146 4.87 -14.06 8.19
N ASP A 147 5.48 -13.32 9.12
CA ASP A 147 6.55 -12.36 8.82
C ASP A 147 7.75 -13.06 8.16
N GLU A 148 8.12 -14.25 8.63
CA GLU A 148 9.20 -15.06 8.04
C GLU A 148 8.86 -15.55 6.63
N TRP A 149 7.62 -15.97 6.39
CA TRP A 149 7.12 -16.34 5.06
C TRP A 149 7.08 -15.13 4.11
N ALA A 150 6.55 -14.00 4.57
CA ALA A 150 6.38 -12.77 3.79
C ALA A 150 7.72 -12.11 3.41
N LYS A 151 8.80 -12.29 4.19
CA LYS A 151 10.12 -11.70 3.87
C LYS A 151 10.62 -12.00 2.45
N ASN A 152 10.30 -13.18 1.92
CA ASN A 152 10.72 -13.60 0.58
C ASN A 152 9.54 -13.73 -0.40
N LYS A 153 8.36 -13.26 0.02
CA LYS A 153 7.12 -13.33 -0.73
C LYS A 153 6.53 -11.93 -0.75
N GLY A 154 6.59 -11.29 -1.91
CA GLY A 154 6.00 -9.98 -2.11
C GLY A 154 5.28 -9.93 -3.44
N HIS A 155 4.55 -8.83 -3.65
CA HIS A 155 4.08 -8.52 -4.98
C HIS A 155 5.27 -8.43 -5.95
N LYS A 156 5.07 -8.93 -7.17
CA LYS A 156 6.03 -8.72 -8.26
C LYS A 156 6.05 -7.23 -8.62
N ASP A 157 7.19 -6.72 -9.09
CA ASP A 157 7.36 -5.31 -9.49
C ASP A 157 6.33 -4.83 -10.52
N ASN A 158 5.78 -5.74 -11.32
CA ASN A 158 4.75 -5.45 -12.31
C ASN A 158 3.31 -5.60 -11.79
N CYS A 159 3.11 -5.89 -10.51
CA CYS A 159 1.79 -5.98 -9.91
C CYS A 159 1.14 -4.60 -9.87
N ARG A 160 -0.05 -4.49 -10.45
CA ARG A 160 -0.87 -3.27 -10.52
C ARG A 160 -1.01 -2.56 -9.16
N LEU A 161 -1.11 -3.31 -8.06
CA LEU A 161 -1.21 -2.79 -6.68
C LEU A 161 -0.01 -1.97 -6.21
N ILE A 162 1.21 -2.37 -6.61
CA ILE A 162 2.46 -1.76 -6.11
C ILE A 162 3.22 -0.99 -7.19
N GLN A 163 2.69 -0.96 -8.41
CA GLN A 163 3.28 -0.19 -9.49
C GLN A 163 3.27 1.31 -9.16
N PRO A 164 4.40 2.00 -9.38
CA PRO A 164 4.51 3.39 -9.02
C PRO A 164 3.68 4.30 -9.92
N ASN A 165 3.42 5.51 -9.43
CA ASN A 165 2.79 6.55 -10.24
C ASN A 165 3.75 7.17 -11.24
N PHE A 166 5.04 7.23 -10.91
CA PHE A 166 6.09 7.58 -11.86
C PHE A 166 7.31 6.72 -11.63
N TRP A 167 7.91 6.24 -12.72
CA TRP A 167 9.14 5.47 -12.69
C TRP A 167 10.06 5.95 -13.79
N TYR A 168 11.19 6.52 -13.40
CA TYR A 168 12.30 6.80 -14.29
C TYR A 168 13.24 5.58 -14.32
N LYS A 169 13.22 4.87 -15.45
CA LYS A 169 13.86 3.56 -15.61
C LYS A 169 15.39 3.59 -15.51
N PRO A 170 16.11 4.59 -16.08
CA PRO A 170 17.58 4.61 -16.09
C PRO A 170 18.26 4.54 -14.72
N THR A 171 17.64 5.12 -13.68
CA THR A 171 18.19 5.08 -12.30
C THR A 171 17.33 4.28 -11.35
N GLY A 172 16.17 3.78 -11.79
CA GLY A 172 15.19 3.14 -10.91
C GLY A 172 14.49 4.12 -9.95
N PHE A 173 14.50 5.43 -10.22
CA PHE A 173 13.81 6.42 -9.41
C PHE A 173 12.29 6.26 -9.54
N ARG A 174 11.58 6.17 -8.41
CA ARG A 174 10.14 5.93 -8.33
C ARG A 174 9.48 6.98 -7.43
N LEU A 175 8.32 7.46 -7.85
CA LEU A 175 7.42 8.32 -7.08
C LEU A 175 6.05 7.64 -6.91
N ASN A 176 5.55 7.69 -5.69
CA ASN A 176 4.19 7.28 -5.35
C ASN A 176 3.46 8.46 -4.72
N PHE A 177 2.22 8.72 -5.14
CA PHE A 177 1.40 9.78 -4.58
C PHE A 177 -0.03 9.32 -4.37
N TYR A 178 -0.72 9.95 -3.42
CA TYR A 178 -2.08 9.61 -3.05
C TYR A 178 -3.08 10.44 -3.86
N LYS A 179 -3.88 9.78 -4.70
CA LYS A 179 -5.00 10.34 -5.49
C LYS A 179 -4.63 11.33 -6.61
N TYR A 180 -3.75 12.29 -6.34
CA TYR A 180 -3.32 13.35 -7.29
C TYR A 180 -1.81 13.52 -7.26
N PRO A 181 -1.19 14.04 -8.33
CA PRO A 181 0.25 14.22 -8.38
C PRO A 181 0.81 14.94 -7.16
N LEU A 182 1.86 14.33 -6.62
CA LEU A 182 2.62 14.75 -5.43
C LEU A 182 1.79 14.98 -4.14
N ARG A 183 0.57 14.45 -4.02
CA ARG A 183 -0.22 14.57 -2.78
C ARG A 183 0.20 13.47 -1.82
N ASP A 184 0.69 13.88 -0.64
CA ASP A 184 1.27 12.98 0.37
C ASP A 184 2.26 11.99 -0.28
N ALA A 185 3.16 12.52 -1.10
CA ALA A 185 3.98 11.72 -2.00
C ALA A 185 5.30 11.31 -1.38
N TYR A 186 5.81 10.17 -1.86
CA TYR A 186 7.06 9.59 -1.41
C TYR A 186 7.91 9.14 -2.59
N MET A 187 9.22 9.23 -2.41
CA MET A 187 10.24 8.74 -3.34
C MET A 187 11.09 7.64 -2.71
N ASN A 188 11.62 6.76 -3.55
CA ASN A 188 12.56 5.71 -3.13
C ASN A 188 14.01 6.18 -3.09
N GLN A 189 14.34 7.33 -3.67
CA GLN A 189 15.68 7.93 -3.64
C GLN A 189 15.54 9.38 -3.23
N ASN A 190 16.35 9.84 -2.28
CA ASN A 190 16.31 11.21 -1.78
C ASN A 190 16.99 12.16 -2.78
N ILE A 191 16.23 12.62 -3.78
CA ILE A 191 16.71 13.58 -4.78
C ILE A 191 16.23 15.00 -4.46
N THR A 192 16.98 15.97 -4.95
CA THR A 192 16.62 17.38 -4.97
C THR A 192 15.66 17.70 -6.12
N PHE A 193 15.03 18.87 -6.05
CA PHE A 193 14.17 19.35 -7.11
C PHE A 193 14.91 19.54 -8.46
N GLU A 194 16.16 20.00 -8.41
CA GLU A 194 16.97 20.19 -9.63
C GLU A 194 17.35 18.86 -10.29
N GLU A 195 17.50 17.78 -9.50
CA GLU A 195 17.67 16.43 -10.04
C GLU A 195 16.37 15.91 -10.66
N LEU A 196 15.22 16.16 -10.02
CA LEU A 196 13.91 15.81 -10.58
C LEU A 196 13.67 16.52 -11.92
N LYS A 197 14.04 17.81 -12.04
CA LYS A 197 13.94 18.55 -13.31
C LYS A 197 14.75 17.89 -14.42
N LYS A 198 16.00 17.48 -14.14
CA LYS A 198 16.83 16.78 -15.13
C LYS A 198 16.20 15.46 -15.58
N ILE A 199 15.60 14.71 -14.65
CA ILE A 199 14.86 13.49 -14.95
C ILE A 199 13.67 13.80 -15.88
N ILE A 200 12.88 14.82 -15.53
CA ILE A 200 11.71 15.27 -16.29
C ILE A 200 12.10 15.67 -17.72
N GLU A 201 13.15 16.46 -17.88
CA GLU A 201 13.60 16.91 -19.21
C GLU A 201 14.04 15.74 -20.09
N HIS A 202 14.78 14.77 -19.53
CA HIS A 202 15.13 13.55 -20.28
C HIS A 202 13.89 12.74 -20.68
N CYS A 203 12.87 12.68 -19.81
CA CYS A 203 11.60 12.02 -20.14
C CYS A 203 10.89 12.73 -21.31
N LYS A 204 10.86 14.08 -21.32
CA LYS A 204 10.30 14.85 -22.43
C LYS A 204 11.05 14.61 -23.74
N GLU A 205 12.38 14.61 -23.70
CA GLU A 205 13.23 14.32 -24.87
C GLU A 205 12.91 12.95 -25.47
N SER A 206 12.68 11.93 -24.62
CA SER A 206 12.32 10.58 -25.07
C SER A 206 11.01 10.51 -25.86
N ILE A 207 10.07 11.44 -25.63
CA ILE A 207 8.83 11.54 -26.40
C ILE A 207 9.08 12.24 -27.73
N LEU A 208 9.89 13.31 -27.72
CA LEU A 208 10.17 14.11 -28.92
C LEU A 208 11.02 13.34 -29.94
N GLY A 209 12.03 12.60 -29.49
CA GLY A 209 12.86 11.74 -30.35
C GLY A 209 12.03 10.72 -31.13
N ASN A 210 10.97 10.19 -30.52
CA ASN A 210 10.06 9.22 -31.12
C ASN A 210 9.11 9.81 -32.18
N LYS A 211 9.01 11.15 -32.31
CA LYS A 211 8.19 11.81 -33.35
C LYS A 211 8.92 11.95 -34.70
N THR A 212 10.17 11.50 -34.81
CA THR A 212 11.07 11.78 -35.95
C THR A 212 11.33 10.57 -36.86
N LEU A 213 10.50 9.52 -36.80
CA LEU A 213 10.60 8.33 -37.65
C LEU A 213 9.33 8.10 -38.47
#